data_AF-A0A2P5Y6Q1-F1
#
_entry.id   AF-A0A2P5Y6Q1-F1
#
_cell.length_a   1.000
_cell.length_b   1.000
_cell.length_c   1.000
_cell.angle_alpha   90.00
_cell.angle_beta   90.00
_cell.angle_gamma   90.00
#
_symmetry.space_group_name_H-M   'P 1'
#
loop_
_entity.id
_entity.type
_entity.pdbx_description
1 polymer ?
#
loop_
_entity_poly.entity_id
_entity_poly.type
_entity_poly.pdbx_seq_one_letter_code
_entity_poly.pdbx_strand_id
1 'polypeptide(L)'
;MQCVHDCQIVDDIPVEKLLVHDVPVDIICTPTQVIFTNRTIPKPQGIYWDKLSPEKLGQIRILRELKSRIEQETGQKLPCGPSEKLPPNAQRRRRRS
;
A
#
# COMPACT_ATOMS: atom_id res chain seq x y z
N MET A 1 -14.26 3.23 -2.76
CA MET A 1 -14.80 3.23 -4.14
C MET A 1 -13.67 3.60 -5.07
N GLN A 2 -13.48 2.84 -6.15
CA GLN A 2 -12.47 3.14 -7.15
C GLN A 2 -13.15 3.30 -8.51
N CYS A 3 -12.79 4.37 -9.23
CA CYS A 3 -13.31 4.65 -10.56
C CYS A 3 -12.29 4.20 -11.61
N VAL A 4 -12.74 3.38 -12.55
CA VAL A 4 -11.92 2.83 -13.64
C VAL A 4 -12.72 2.84 -14.93
N HIS A 5 -12.06 2.65 -16.08
CA HIS A 5 -12.74 2.43 -17.34
C HIS A 5 -13.23 0.99 -17.45
N ASP A 6 -14.28 0.75 -18.23
CA ASP A 6 -14.82 -0.59 -18.48
C ASP A 6 -13.74 -1.56 -19.01
N CYS A 7 -12.81 -1.08 -19.83
CA CYS A 7 -11.71 -1.88 -20.39
C CYS A 7 -10.63 -2.31 -19.37
N GLN A 8 -10.68 -1.78 -18.14
CA GLN A 8 -9.78 -2.17 -17.05
C GLN A 8 -10.39 -3.29 -16.20
N ILE A 9 -11.65 -3.65 -16.44
CA ILE A 9 -12.32 -4.79 -15.79
C ILE A 9 -11.94 -6.06 -16.53
N VAL A 10 -11.47 -7.04 -15.78
CA VAL A 10 -11.15 -8.39 -16.25
C VAL A 10 -11.89 -9.40 -15.38
N ASP A 11 -12.18 -10.58 -15.93
CA ASP A 11 -12.94 -11.61 -15.22
C ASP A 11 -12.19 -12.15 -13.99
N ASP A 12 -10.87 -12.34 -14.11
CA ASP A 12 -10.03 -12.87 -13.05
C ASP A 12 -8.67 -12.18 -12.96
N ILE A 13 -8.15 -12.12 -11.72
CA ILE A 13 -6.79 -11.67 -11.42
C ILE A 13 -6.11 -12.76 -10.59
N PRO A 14 -4.85 -13.12 -10.87
CA PRO A 14 -4.14 -14.15 -10.10
C PRO A 14 -3.99 -13.73 -8.63
N VAL A 15 -4.71 -14.41 -7.74
CA VAL A 15 -4.78 -14.08 -6.30
C VAL A 15 -3.42 -14.25 -5.63
N GLU A 16 -2.59 -15.19 -6.11
CA GLU A 16 -1.23 -15.42 -5.63
C GLU A 16 -0.28 -14.24 -5.83
N LYS A 17 -0.64 -13.28 -6.70
CA LYS A 17 0.11 -12.04 -6.90
C LYS A 17 -0.28 -10.93 -5.92
N LEU A 18 -1.37 -11.11 -5.17
CA LEU A 18 -1.80 -10.13 -4.17
C LEU A 18 -0.88 -10.19 -2.96
N LEU A 19 -0.40 -9.02 -2.56
CA LEU A 19 0.43 -8.86 -1.39
C LEU A 19 -0.46 -8.69 -0.15
N VAL A 20 0.05 -9.09 1.01
CA VAL A 20 -0.67 -8.98 2.30
C VAL A 20 -1.03 -7.53 2.69
N HIS A 21 -0.40 -6.56 2.02
CA HIS A 21 -0.62 -5.13 2.21
C HIS A 21 -1.49 -4.49 1.11
N ASP A 22 -1.92 -5.27 0.11
CA ASP A 22 -2.85 -4.78 -0.90
C ASP A 22 -4.25 -4.59 -0.29
N VAL A 23 -4.93 -3.54 -0.71
CA VAL A 23 -6.25 -3.15 -0.16
C VAL A 23 -7.33 -3.47 -1.19
N PRO A 24 -8.13 -4.53 -1.00
CA PRO A 24 -9.19 -4.84 -1.94
C PRO A 24 -10.35 -3.85 -1.76
N VAL A 25 -10.91 -3.38 -2.88
CA VAL A 25 -11.96 -2.35 -2.93
C VAL A 25 -13.36 -2.94 -2.83
N ASP A 26 -14.24 -2.33 -2.04
CA ASP A 26 -15.63 -2.78 -1.87
C ASP A 26 -16.55 -2.43 -3.06
N ILE A 27 -16.23 -1.36 -3.77
CA ILE A 27 -17.04 -0.79 -4.85
C ILE A 27 -16.13 -0.37 -5.99
N ILE A 28 -16.46 -0.83 -7.20
CA ILE A 28 -15.85 -0.42 -8.45
C ILE A 28 -16.91 0.34 -9.26
N CYS A 29 -16.57 1.55 -9.67
CA CYS A 29 -17.41 2.37 -10.53
C CYS A 29 -16.78 2.46 -11.92
N THR A 30 -17.57 2.15 -12.93
CA THR A 30 -17.24 2.36 -14.33
C THR A 30 -18.21 3.39 -14.91
N PRO A 31 -17.91 4.00 -16.07
CA PRO A 31 -18.87 4.87 -16.77
C PRO A 31 -20.25 4.21 -17.00
N THR A 32 -20.30 2.88 -17.16
CA THR A 32 -21.54 2.17 -17.52
C THR A 32 -22.27 1.54 -16.32
N GLN A 33 -21.55 1.22 -15.23
CA GLN A 33 -22.12 0.48 -14.11
C GLN A 33 -21.35 0.63 -12.79
N VAL A 34 -22.01 0.25 -11.70
CA VAL A 34 -21.43 0.15 -10.35
C VAL A 34 -21.44 -1.32 -9.90
N ILE A 35 -20.28 -1.81 -9.45
CA ILE A 35 -20.06 -3.21 -9.07
C ILE A 35 -19.70 -3.27 -7.57
N PHE A 36 -20.43 -4.08 -6.82
CA PHE A 36 -20.13 -4.41 -5.41
C PHE A 36 -19.39 -5.75 -5.36
N THR A 37 -18.19 -5.76 -4.79
CA THR A 37 -17.24 -6.87 -4.97
C THR A 37 -17.37 -8.01 -3.95
N ASN A 38 -18.25 -7.89 -2.94
CA ASN A 38 -18.50 -8.91 -1.90
C ASN A 38 -17.25 -9.68 -1.48
N ARG A 39 -16.23 -8.92 -1.04
CA ARG A 39 -14.85 -9.39 -0.89
C ARG A 39 -14.70 -10.57 0.06
N THR A 40 -13.96 -11.58 -0.37
CA THR A 40 -13.49 -12.70 0.48
C THR A 40 -12.10 -12.42 1.09
N ILE A 41 -11.33 -11.53 0.48
CA ILE A 41 -9.97 -11.19 0.91
C ILE A 41 -10.01 -10.10 1.99
N PRO A 42 -9.36 -10.32 3.16
CA PRO A 42 -9.36 -9.34 4.23
C PRO A 42 -8.57 -8.08 3.86
N LYS A 43 -8.97 -6.94 4.42
CA LYS A 43 -8.13 -5.72 4.38
C LYS A 43 -6.89 -5.94 5.24
N PRO A 44 -5.75 -5.30 4.93
CA PRO A 44 -4.61 -5.29 5.83
C PRO A 44 -5.01 -4.71 7.18
N GLN A 45 -4.53 -5.34 8.26
CA GLN A 45 -4.95 -5.02 9.63
C GLN A 45 -4.08 -3.92 10.28
N GLY A 46 -3.05 -3.46 9.58
CA GLY A 46 -2.14 -2.44 10.09
C GLY A 46 -0.83 -2.42 9.31
N ILE A 47 0.22 -1.93 9.97
CA ILE A 47 1.55 -1.81 9.38
C ILE A 47 2.33 -3.10 9.66
N TYR A 48 2.80 -3.76 8.60
CA TYR A 48 3.69 -4.92 8.67
C TYR A 48 5.15 -4.46 8.76
N TRP A 49 5.61 -4.16 9.98
CA TRP A 49 6.95 -3.61 10.23
C TRP A 49 8.09 -4.52 9.75
N ASP A 50 7.88 -5.84 9.77
CA ASP A 50 8.79 -6.88 9.25
C ASP A 50 8.94 -6.87 7.72
N LYS A 51 8.07 -6.16 7.00
CA LYS A 51 8.12 -6.00 5.54
C LYS A 51 8.72 -4.66 5.10
N LEU A 52 9.04 -3.77 6.06
CA LEU A 52 9.59 -2.45 5.78
C LEU A 52 11.10 -2.46 5.94
N SER A 53 11.83 -2.26 4.84
CA SER A 53 13.28 -2.12 4.89
C SER A 53 13.72 -0.83 5.60
N PRO A 54 14.97 -0.76 6.09
CA PRO A 54 15.54 0.48 6.59
C PRO A 54 15.48 1.63 5.56
N GLU A 55 15.66 1.32 4.28
CA GLU A 55 15.61 2.29 3.19
C GLU A 55 14.18 2.83 2.99
N LYS A 56 13.14 1.99 3.06
CA LYS A 56 11.73 2.43 2.96
C LYS A 56 11.37 3.34 4.13
N LEU A 57 11.79 2.98 5.34
CA LEU A 57 11.62 3.82 6.52
C LEU A 57 12.40 5.15 6.37
N GLY A 58 13.57 5.12 5.76
CA GLY A 58 14.34 6.32 5.43
C GLY A 58 13.60 7.28 4.48
N GLN A 59 12.98 6.73 3.42
CA GLN A 59 12.28 7.51 2.40
C GLN A 59 10.88 7.98 2.85
N ILE A 60 10.13 7.15 3.56
CA ILE A 60 8.74 7.43 3.96
C ILE A 60 8.71 8.00 5.38
N ARG A 61 8.80 9.34 5.47
CA ARG A 61 8.93 10.07 6.74
C ARG A 61 7.90 9.66 7.80
N ILE A 62 6.63 9.53 7.42
CA ILE A 62 5.55 9.21 8.36
C ILE A 62 5.73 7.82 8.99
N LEU A 63 6.21 6.83 8.24
CA LEU A 63 6.44 5.48 8.78
C LEU A 63 7.58 5.46 9.79
N ARG A 64 8.64 6.24 9.56
CA ARG A 64 9.75 6.38 10.51
C ARG A 64 9.29 7.04 11.82
N GLU A 65 8.52 8.12 11.72
CA GLU A 65 8.01 8.83 12.90
C GLU A 65 7.06 7.94 13.72
N LEU A 66 6.15 7.23 13.05
CA LEU A 66 5.25 6.28 13.72
C LEU A 66 6.02 5.16 14.42
N LYS A 67 7.01 4.56 13.74
CA LYS A 67 7.83 3.50 14.33
C LYS A 67 8.53 3.98 15.60
N SER A 68 9.20 5.14 15.53
CA SER A 68 9.92 5.71 16.67
C SER A 68 9.00 6.02 17.85
N ARG A 69 7.78 6.51 17.61
CA ARG A 69 6.81 6.79 18.67
C ARG A 69 6.35 5.52 19.37
N ILE A 70 5.99 4.49 18.60
CA ILE A 70 5.54 3.21 19.16
C ILE A 70 6.66 2.53 19.96
N GLU A 71 7.90 2.58 19.48
CA GLU A 71 9.05 2.02 20.21
C GLU A 71 9.31 2.76 21.54
N GLN A 72 9.09 4.08 21.57
CA GLN A 72 9.20 4.88 22.80
C GLN A 72 8.06 4.59 23.79
N GLU A 73 6.83 4.44 23.31
CA GLU A 73 5.65 4.18 24.15
C GLU A 73 5.64 2.76 24.72
N THR A 74 6.04 1.78 23.92
CA THR A 74 6.04 0.35 24.32
C THR A 74 7.34 -0.10 24.98
N GLY A 75 8.43 0.67 24.80
CA GLY A 75 9.77 0.27 25.22
C GLY A 75 10.34 -0.93 24.44
N GLN A 76 9.65 -1.40 23.41
CA GLN A 76 10.04 -2.55 22.60
C GLN A 76 10.42 -2.12 21.20
N LYS A 77 11.51 -2.70 20.67
CA LYS A 77 11.96 -2.42 19.31
C LYS A 77 11.10 -3.18 18.31
N LEU A 78 10.55 -2.47 17.33
CA LEU A 78 9.72 -3.05 16.29
C LEU A 78 10.59 -3.74 15.22
N PRO A 79 10.10 -4.84 14.62
CA PRO A 79 10.85 -5.57 13.60
C PRO A 79 11.12 -4.70 12.37
N CYS A 80 12.07 -5.12 11.57
CA CYS A 80 12.48 -4.44 10.34
C CYS A 80 12.69 -5.50 9.26
N GLY A 81 12.26 -5.19 8.05
CA GLY A 81 12.49 -6.05 6.89
C GLY A 81 13.94 -6.03 6.42
N PRO A 82 14.30 -6.93 5.50
CA PRO A 82 15.63 -6.97 4.90
C PRO A 82 15.91 -5.69 4.11
N SER A 83 17.19 -5.34 3.98
CA SER A 83 17.63 -4.22 3.12
C SER A 83 17.22 -4.47 1.67
N GLU A 84 16.76 -3.42 1.00
CA GLU A 84 16.35 -3.50 -0.40
C GLU A 84 16.86 -2.30 -1.21
N LYS A 85 17.08 -2.51 -2.52
CA LYS A 85 17.40 -1.42 -3.45
C LYS A 85 16.10 -0.76 -3.90
N LEU A 86 15.89 0.48 -3.48
CA LEU A 86 14.69 1.23 -3.84
C LEU A 86 14.83 1.92 -5.20
N PRO A 87 13.74 1.99 -5.98
CA PRO A 87 13.71 2.82 -7.18
C PRO A 87 13.92 4.30 -6.81
N PRO A 88 14.38 5.13 -7.76
CA PRO A 88 14.52 6.56 -7.53
C PRO A 88 13.15 7.18 -7.25
N ASN A 89 13.10 8.11 -6.29
CA ASN A 89 11.89 8.87 -6.04
C ASN A 89 11.51 9.70 -7.27
N ALA A 90 10.23 9.68 -7.63
CA ALA A 90 9.72 10.47 -8.73
C ALA A 90 9.97 11.97 -8.47
N GLN A 91 10.88 12.58 -9.24
CA GLN A 91 11.09 14.01 -9.20
C GLN A 91 9.96 14.70 -9.96
N ARG A 92 9.02 15.30 -9.23
CA ARG A 92 7.98 16.13 -9.84
C ARG A 92 8.64 17.33 -10.52
N ARG A 93 8.81 17.27 -11.85
CA ARG A 93 9.18 18.44 -12.66
C ARG A 93 8.15 19.53 -12.38
N ARG A 94 8.57 20.60 -11.70
CA ARG A 94 7.78 21.84 -11.65
C ARG A 94 7.68 22.34 -13.09
N ARG A 95 6.51 22.18 -13.71
CA ARG A 95 6.19 22.93 -14.93
C ARG A 95 6.27 24.40 -14.53
N ARG A 96 7.31 25.10 -15.02
CA ARG A 96 7.32 26.56 -15.01
C ARG A 96 6.18 26.98 -15.94
N SER A 97 5.15 27.58 -15.36
CA SER A 97 4.14 28.38 -16.06
C SER A 97 4.81 29.60 -16.68
#